data_AF-A0AAU7QCA2-F1
#
_entry.id   AF-A0AAU7QCA2-F1
#
_cell.length_a   1.000
_cell.length_b   1.000
_cell.length_c   1.000
_cell.angle_alpha   90.00
_cell.angle_beta   90.00
_cell.angle_gamma   90.00
#
_symmetry.space_group_name_H-M   'P 1'
#
loop_
_entity.id
_entity.type
_entity.pdbx_description
1 polymer ?
#
loop_
_entity_poly.entity_id
_entity_poly.type
_entity_poly.pdbx_seq_one_letter_code
_entity_poly.pdbx_strand_id
1 'polypeptide(L)'
;MYLKPDEVARVLETVGFERDFMTRQSYGYRKGQHYVYVNREAKMGRTALVVHPSLRDKSSLFAAPTSPARSSDNYHAFPSDPQGTAESHYGIPHGFSSRASLHHYLKKMFS
;
A
#
# COMPACT_ATOMS: atom_id res chain seq x y z
N MET A 1 -7.87 -14.76 -7.61
CA MET A 1 -8.59 -13.50 -7.29
C MET A 1 -7.74 -12.72 -6.27
N TYR A 2 -7.63 -11.39 -6.37
CA TYR A 2 -6.91 -10.58 -5.39
C TYR A 2 -7.83 -10.11 -4.26
N LEU A 3 -7.26 -9.83 -3.09
CA LEU A 3 -7.93 -9.23 -1.95
C LEU A 3 -8.44 -7.83 -2.32
N LYS A 4 -9.70 -7.57 -2.02
CA LYS A 4 -10.28 -6.23 -2.19
C LYS A 4 -9.66 -5.24 -1.18
N PRO A 5 -9.73 -3.92 -1.44
CA PRO A 5 -9.18 -2.91 -0.55
C PRO A 5 -9.63 -3.05 0.91
N ASP A 6 -10.91 -3.34 1.15
CA ASP A 6 -11.45 -3.52 2.50
C ASP A 6 -10.95 -4.80 3.20
N GLU A 7 -10.48 -5.79 2.45
CA GLU A 7 -9.84 -6.98 3.01
C GLU A 7 -8.38 -6.70 3.37
N VAL A 8 -7.67 -5.92 2.54
CA VAL A 8 -6.31 -5.45 2.85
C VAL A 8 -6.30 -4.58 4.10
N ALA A 9 -7.24 -3.64 4.19
CA ALA A 9 -7.45 -2.77 5.35
C ALA A 9 -7.62 -3.58 6.66
N ARG A 10 -8.50 -4.59 6.64
CA ARG A 10 -8.73 -5.47 7.80
C ARG A 10 -7.47 -6.24 8.23
N VAL A 11 -6.65 -6.69 7.28
CA VAL A 11 -5.40 -7.39 7.61
C VAL A 11 -4.37 -6.43 8.19
N LEU A 12 -4.27 -5.20 7.69
CA LEU A 12 -3.40 -4.15 8.25
C LEU A 12 -3.74 -3.88 9.73
N GLU A 13 -5.02 -3.70 10.03
CA GLU A 13 -5.51 -3.50 11.41
C GLU A 13 -5.16 -4.69 12.31
N THR A 14 -5.31 -5.92 11.79
CA THR A 14 -4.99 -7.15 12.54
C THR A 14 -3.50 -7.26 12.89
N VAL A 15 -2.60 -6.72 12.07
CA VAL A 15 -1.14 -6.74 12.33
C VAL A 15 -0.63 -5.48 13.05
N GLY A 16 -1.54 -4.63 13.53
CA GLY A 16 -1.23 -3.46 14.35
C GLY A 16 -0.88 -2.19 13.58
N PHE A 17 -1.33 -2.04 12.33
CA PHE A 17 -1.37 -0.72 11.70
C PHE A 17 -2.63 0.02 12.14
N GLU A 18 -2.48 1.31 12.42
CA GLU A 18 -3.59 2.21 12.75
C GLU A 18 -3.95 3.06 11.54
N ARG A 19 -5.24 3.19 11.24
CA ARG A 19 -5.72 4.06 10.17
C ARG A 19 -5.74 5.50 10.66
N ASP A 20 -4.94 6.38 10.06
CA ASP A 20 -4.88 7.81 10.40
C ASP A 20 -5.29 8.75 9.26
N PHE A 21 -5.52 8.21 8.06
CA PHE A 21 -6.00 8.97 6.92
C PHE A 21 -7.11 8.23 6.17
N MET A 22 -8.16 8.93 5.77
CA MET A 22 -9.31 8.34 5.10
C MET A 22 -9.91 9.28 4.06
N THR A 23 -9.91 8.82 2.81
CA THR A 23 -10.66 9.44 1.71
C THR A 23 -11.50 8.40 0.98
N ARG A 24 -12.30 8.84 0.01
CA ARG A 24 -13.06 7.92 -0.84
C ARG A 24 -12.14 7.03 -1.69
N GLN A 25 -10.94 7.51 -2.01
CA GLN A 25 -9.99 6.86 -2.91
C GLN A 25 -8.90 6.07 -2.17
N SER A 26 -8.58 6.43 -0.93
CA SER A 26 -7.50 5.78 -0.20
C SER A 26 -7.70 5.77 1.32
N TYR A 27 -7.07 4.80 1.97
CA TYR A 27 -6.85 4.83 3.41
C TYR A 27 -5.36 4.88 3.68
N GLY A 28 -4.91 5.73 4.60
CA GLY A 28 -3.53 5.73 5.08
C GLY A 28 -3.43 5.00 6.42
N TYR A 29 -2.38 4.20 6.55
CA TYR A 29 -2.14 3.33 7.69
C TYR A 29 -0.70 3.50 8.18
N ARG A 30 -0.55 3.62 9.50
CA ARG A 30 0.74 3.81 10.16
C ARG A 30 1.02 2.74 11.20
N LYS A 31 2.28 2.28 11.25
CA LYS A 31 2.82 1.40 12.31
C LYS A 31 4.23 1.84 12.66
N GLY A 32 4.37 2.54 13.78
CA GLY A 32 5.63 3.20 14.15
C GLY A 32 6.05 4.22 13.07
N GLN A 33 7.22 4.02 12.48
CA GLN A 33 7.75 4.86 11.39
C GLN A 33 7.32 4.43 10.00
N HIS A 34 6.56 3.33 9.89
CA HIS A 34 6.14 2.79 8.59
C HIS A 34 4.77 3.33 8.21
N TYR A 35 4.66 3.80 6.97
CA TYR A 35 3.42 4.29 6.38
C TYR A 35 3.09 3.51 5.10
N VAL A 36 1.84 3.12 4.96
CA VAL A 36 1.31 2.45 3.77
C VAL A 36 -0.06 3.02 3.42
N TYR A 37 -0.43 2.92 2.14
CA TYR A 37 -1.78 3.25 1.69
C TYR A 37 -2.52 2.00 1.24
N VAL A 38 -3.81 1.95 1.55
CA VAL A 38 -4.78 1.10 0.86
C VAL A 38 -5.40 1.92 -0.26
N ASN A 39 -5.22 1.48 -1.49
CA ASN A 39 -5.83 2.06 -2.66
C ASN A 39 -7.25 1.51 -2.85
N ARG A 40 -8.27 2.29 -2.55
CA ARG A 40 -9.68 1.87 -2.66
C ARG A 40 -10.22 1.88 -4.07
N GLU A 41 -9.53 2.54 -5.00
CA GLU A 41 -9.90 2.53 -6.42
C GLU A 41 -9.59 1.18 -7.07
N ALA A 42 -8.73 0.35 -6.46
CA ALA A 42 -8.44 -1.02 -6.89
C ALA A 42 -9.60 -1.99 -6.61
N LYS A 43 -10.73 -1.83 -7.31
CA LYS A 43 -11.91 -2.70 -7.17
C LYS A 43 -11.60 -4.20 -7.35
N MET A 44 -10.59 -4.51 -8.17
CA MET A 44 -10.11 -5.87 -8.43
C MET A 44 -8.93 -6.30 -7.55
N GLY A 45 -8.49 -5.48 -6.60
CA GLY A 45 -7.49 -5.83 -5.58
C GLY A 45 -6.02 -5.84 -6.02
N ARG A 46 -5.74 -5.82 -7.32
CA ARG A 46 -4.37 -5.97 -7.87
C ARG A 46 -3.38 -4.91 -7.37
N THR A 47 -3.83 -3.69 -7.11
CA THR A 47 -2.98 -2.58 -6.64
C THR A 47 -3.44 -2.06 -5.28
N ALA A 48 -4.10 -2.91 -4.48
CA ALA A 48 -4.80 -2.50 -3.27
C ALA A 48 -3.88 -2.10 -2.12
N LEU A 49 -2.70 -2.68 -1.99
CA LEU A 49 -1.67 -2.22 -1.04
C LEU A 49 -0.67 -1.35 -1.78
N VAL A 50 -0.32 -0.19 -1.23
CA VAL A 50 0.73 0.67 -1.77
C VAL A 50 1.72 0.97 -0.65
N VAL A 51 2.99 0.66 -0.89
CA VAL A 51 4.06 0.86 0.10
C VAL A 51 4.98 2.02 -0.29
N HIS A 52 5.68 2.58 0.69
CA HIS A 52 6.58 3.71 0.49
C HIS A 52 7.70 3.36 -0.52
N PRO A 53 8.05 4.25 -1.47
CA PRO A 53 9.07 4.01 -2.50
C PRO A 53 10.46 3.60 -1.98
N SER A 54 10.90 4.11 -0.83
CA SER A 54 12.18 3.71 -0.22
C SER A 54 12.23 2.22 0.17
N LEU A 55 11.08 1.54 0.22
CA LEU A 55 10.98 0.12 0.53
C LEU A 55 10.89 -0.77 -0.72
N ARG A 56 11.04 -0.21 -1.93
CA ARG A 56 10.90 -0.94 -3.21
C ARG A 56 11.73 -2.21 -3.25
N ASP A 57 13.03 -2.11 -3.00
CA ASP A 57 13.95 -3.24 -3.13
C ASP A 57 13.64 -4.31 -2.10
N LYS A 58 13.47 -3.93 -0.82
CA LYS A 58 13.06 -4.84 0.26
C LYS A 58 11.72 -5.51 -0.07
N SER A 59 10.73 -4.76 -0.54
CA SER A 59 9.39 -5.27 -0.85
C SER A 59 9.42 -6.32 -1.97
N SER A 60 10.29 -6.11 -2.97
CA SER A 60 10.40 -6.97 -4.15
C SER A 60 10.98 -8.35 -3.81
N LEU A 61 11.67 -8.49 -2.68
CA LEU A 61 12.15 -9.78 -2.17
C LEU A 61 11.01 -10.69 -1.69
N PHE A 62 9.86 -10.11 -1.31
CA PHE A 62 8.74 -10.85 -0.71
C PHE A 62 7.49 -10.89 -1.60
N ALA A 63 7.29 -9.87 -2.43
CA ALA A 63 6.23 -9.84 -3.44
C ALA A 63 6.63 -8.94 -4.61
N ALA A 64 6.42 -9.39 -5.83
CA ALA A 64 6.65 -8.57 -7.02
C ALA A 64 5.63 -7.42 -7.07
N PRO A 65 6.07 -6.16 -7.28
CA PRO A 65 5.17 -5.05 -7.55
C PRO A 65 4.29 -5.34 -8.76
N THR A 66 3.04 -4.87 -8.71
CA THR A 66 2.07 -5.10 -9.79
C THR A 66 2.18 -4.09 -10.94
N SER A 67 2.84 -2.97 -10.69
CA SER A 67 3.36 -1.98 -11.65
C SER A 67 4.57 -1.27 -11.04
N PRO A 68 5.40 -0.55 -11.83
CA PRO A 68 6.60 0.12 -11.32
C PRO A 68 6.33 1.17 -10.25
N ALA A 69 5.22 1.90 -10.40
CA ALA A 69 4.73 2.89 -9.47
C ALA A 69 3.21 3.03 -9.60
N ARG A 70 2.60 3.67 -8.60
CA ARG A 70 1.23 4.20 -8.65
C ARG A 70 1.22 5.60 -8.08
N SER A 71 0.68 6.53 -8.86
CA SER A 71 0.56 7.93 -8.49
C SER A 71 -0.83 8.23 -7.88
N SER A 72 -0.89 9.16 -6.93
CA SER A 72 -2.12 9.70 -6.37
C SER A 72 -1.84 11.00 -5.62
N ASP A 73 -2.75 11.96 -5.72
CA ASP A 73 -2.72 13.19 -4.92
C ASP A 73 -2.97 12.90 -3.43
N ASN A 74 -3.54 11.73 -3.09
CA ASN A 74 -3.86 11.35 -1.71
C ASN A 74 -2.67 10.74 -0.94
N TYR A 75 -1.53 10.48 -1.61
CA TYR A 75 -0.39 9.81 -0.98
C TYR A 75 0.58 10.79 -0.29
N HIS A 76 0.06 11.74 0.48
CA HIS A 76 0.81 12.85 1.09
C HIS A 76 2.02 12.43 1.96
N ALA A 77 2.02 11.20 2.51
CA ALA A 77 3.14 10.68 3.30
C ALA A 77 4.27 10.07 2.45
N PHE A 78 4.08 9.97 1.14
CA PHE A 78 5.04 9.44 0.17
C PHE A 78 5.73 10.60 -0.56
N PRO A 79 6.87 10.38 -1.25
CA PRO A 79 7.52 11.42 -2.04
C PRO A 79 6.68 11.83 -3.25
N SER A 80 6.88 13.07 -3.70
CA SER A 80 6.28 13.62 -4.91
C SER A 80 6.66 12.80 -6.14
N ASP A 81 5.71 12.65 -7.06
CA ASP A 81 5.89 11.96 -8.32
C ASP A 81 6.62 12.85 -9.34
N PRO A 82 7.87 12.54 -9.74
CA PRO A 82 8.62 13.36 -10.67
C PRO A 82 8.02 13.40 -12.09
N GLN A 83 7.11 12.48 -12.41
CA GLN A 83 6.41 12.42 -13.69
C GLN A 83 4.93 12.84 -13.60
N GLY A 84 4.48 13.25 -12.41
CA GLY A 84 3.09 13.59 -12.12
C GLY A 84 2.80 15.09 -12.14
N THR A 85 1.60 15.44 -11.66
CA THR A 85 1.23 16.83 -11.35
C THR A 85 1.97 17.33 -10.10
N ALA A 86 1.92 18.64 -9.83
CA ALA A 86 2.60 19.23 -8.67
C ALA A 86 2.17 18.65 -7.30
N GLU A 87 0.95 18.12 -7.20
CA GLU A 87 0.40 17.52 -5.98
C GLU A 87 0.43 15.99 -5.98
N SER A 88 0.88 15.38 -7.09
CA SER A 88 0.91 13.94 -7.24
C SER A 88 2.08 13.36 -6.46
N HIS A 89 1.80 12.31 -5.71
CA HIS A 89 2.79 11.51 -4.97
C HIS A 89 2.75 10.08 -5.48
N TYR A 90 3.83 9.31 -5.30
CA TYR A 90 3.89 7.94 -5.82
C TYR A 90 4.28 6.90 -4.78
N GLY A 91 3.78 5.68 -4.98
CA GLY A 91 4.10 4.52 -4.16
C GLY A 91 4.27 3.25 -4.99
N ILE A 92 4.69 2.17 -4.35
CA ILE A 92 4.90 0.87 -5.00
C ILE A 92 3.68 -0.03 -4.77
N PRO A 93 2.90 -0.36 -5.81
CA PRO A 93 1.64 -1.08 -5.64
C PRO A 93 1.84 -2.59 -5.63
N HIS A 94 1.22 -3.23 -4.65
CA HIS A 94 1.19 -4.67 -4.44
C HIS A 94 -0.26 -5.18 -4.38
N GLY A 95 -0.44 -6.42 -4.81
CA GLY A 95 -1.71 -7.14 -4.76
C GLY A 95 -1.47 -8.54 -4.23
N PHE A 96 -2.35 -9.00 -3.34
CA PHE A 96 -2.26 -10.32 -2.73
C PHE A 96 -3.49 -11.15 -3.04
N SER A 97 -3.33 -12.44 -3.29
CA SER A 97 -4.42 -13.36 -3.58
C SER A 97 -5.05 -13.98 -2.33
N SER A 98 -4.43 -13.84 -1.16
CA SER A 98 -4.94 -14.40 0.09
C SER A 98 -4.51 -13.56 1.30
N ARG A 99 -5.31 -13.63 2.39
CA ARG A 99 -4.97 -12.95 3.67
C ARG A 99 -3.66 -13.47 4.25
N ALA A 100 -3.39 -14.76 4.09
CA ALA A 100 -2.18 -15.40 4.60
C ALA A 100 -0.91 -14.85 3.92
N SER A 101 -0.92 -14.66 2.59
CA SER A 101 0.24 -14.10 1.88
C SER A 101 0.47 -12.63 2.21
N LEU A 102 -0.59 -11.83 2.32
CA LEU A 102 -0.50 -10.44 2.80
C LEU A 102 0.05 -10.38 4.22
N HIS A 103 -0.48 -11.19 5.15
CA HIS A 103 -0.01 -11.22 6.53
C HIS A 103 1.47 -11.61 6.63
N HIS A 104 1.90 -12.63 5.87
CA HIS A 104 3.30 -13.04 5.80
C HIS A 104 4.19 -11.91 5.27
N TYR A 105 3.76 -11.25 4.19
CA TYR A 105 4.46 -10.11 3.60
C TYR A 105 4.62 -8.97 4.62
N LEU A 106 3.54 -8.58 5.30
CA LEU A 106 3.56 -7.50 6.29
C LEU A 106 4.49 -7.84 7.47
N LYS A 107 4.52 -9.11 7.90
CA LYS A 107 5.45 -9.58 8.94
C LYS A 107 6.91 -9.44 8.48
N LYS A 108 7.24 -9.82 7.25
CA LYS A 108 8.62 -9.69 6.73
C LYS A 108 9.03 -8.23 6.48
N MET A 109 8.08 -7.38 6.12
CA MET A 109 8.35 -5.99 5.80
C MET A 109 8.48 -5.09 7.04
N PHE A 110 7.63 -5.30 8.05
CA PHE A 110 7.35 -4.35 9.12
C PHE A 110 7.34 -4.97 10.53
N SER A 111 8.00 -6.12 10.71
CA SER A 111 8.33 -6.64 12.06
C SER A 111 9.77 -6.33 12.42
#